data_AF-A0A495JHT7-F1
#
_entry.id   AF-A0A495JHT7-F1
#
_cell.length_a   1.000
_cell.length_b   1.000
_cell.length_c   1.000
_cell.angle_alpha   90.00
_cell.angle_beta   90.00
_cell.angle_gamma   90.00
#
_symmetry.space_group_name_H-M   'P 1'
#
loop_
_entity.id
_entity.type
_entity.pdbx_description
1 polymer ?
#
loop_
_entity_poly.entity_id
_entity_poly.type
_entity_poly.pdbx_seq_one_letter_code
_entity_poly.pdbx_strand_id
1 'polypeptide(L)'
;MALVTPHWHAYGPWTGPHQFFSREHEHERRPGNGPGDAGWAAFVAATTPPMQTGHYLLRRDQTARERTWIDVQGPLTWLAETYAQLPPDPALSYMELAERLEYTGQSLRHGGDTIWHYTTSKSGNRLVVFAVICCPHRHLTAIPCPLPPN
;
A
#
# COMPACT_ATOMS: atom_id res chain seq x y z
N MET A 1 -13.95 25.21 4.35
CA MET A 1 -13.53 24.01 3.61
C MET A 1 -14.37 22.85 4.11
N ALA A 2 -15.08 22.14 3.24
CA ALA A 2 -15.78 20.92 3.65
C ALA A 2 -14.73 19.93 4.19
N LEU A 3 -14.97 19.39 5.39
CA LEU A 3 -14.14 18.33 5.94
C LEU A 3 -14.37 17.09 5.06
N VAL A 4 -13.39 16.75 4.23
CA VAL A 4 -13.42 15.49 3.49
C VAL A 4 -13.19 14.39 4.50
N THR A 5 -14.18 13.51 4.66
CA THR A 5 -14.06 12.33 5.53
C THR A 5 -12.90 11.46 5.03
N PRO A 6 -11.93 11.11 5.91
CA PRO A 6 -10.85 10.22 5.52
C PRO A 6 -11.42 8.86 5.11
N HIS A 7 -10.84 8.30 4.06
CA HIS A 7 -11.14 6.96 3.57
C HIS A 7 -9.84 6.29 3.15
N TRP A 8 -9.86 4.98 3.00
CA TRP A 8 -8.65 4.19 2.79
C TRP A 8 -8.76 3.33 1.55
N HIS A 9 -7.66 3.21 0.81
CA HIS A 9 -7.53 2.35 -0.36
C HIS A 9 -6.46 1.29 -0.13
N ALA A 10 -6.80 0.02 -0.36
CA ALA A 10 -5.84 -1.08 -0.32
C ALA A 10 -5.16 -1.33 -1.68
N TYR A 11 -3.89 -1.71 -1.62
CA TYR A 11 -3.02 -2.03 -2.76
C TYR A 11 -2.18 -3.28 -2.51
N GLY A 12 -1.97 -4.07 -3.57
CA GLY A 12 -1.24 -5.33 -3.50
C GLY A 12 -2.14 -6.55 -3.24
N PRO A 13 -1.59 -7.65 -2.70
CA PRO A 13 -0.19 -7.85 -2.37
C PRO A 13 0.70 -7.90 -3.62
N TRP A 14 1.87 -7.27 -3.54
CA TRP A 14 2.99 -7.51 -4.43
C TRP A 14 3.91 -8.55 -3.79
N THR A 15 4.31 -9.57 -4.54
CA THR A 15 5.28 -10.58 -4.08
C THR A 15 6.42 -10.68 -5.07
N GLY A 16 7.66 -10.58 -4.59
CA GLY A 16 8.82 -10.64 -5.45
C GLY A 16 10.14 -10.73 -4.68
N PRO A 17 11.27 -10.77 -5.38
CA PRO A 17 12.57 -10.77 -4.75
C PRO A 17 12.99 -9.38 -4.28
N HIS A 18 13.84 -9.34 -3.25
CA HIS A 18 14.34 -8.10 -2.65
C HIS A 18 15.06 -7.17 -3.65
N GLN A 19 15.61 -7.71 -4.73
CA GLN A 19 16.29 -6.94 -5.77
C GLN A 19 15.38 -5.92 -6.48
N PHE A 20 14.04 -6.08 -6.45
CA PHE A 20 13.12 -5.09 -7.02
C PHE A 20 13.08 -3.77 -6.23
N PHE A 21 13.76 -3.71 -5.08
CA PHE A 21 13.97 -2.47 -4.34
C PHE A 21 15.28 -1.76 -4.70
N SER A 22 16.05 -2.30 -5.66
CA SER A 22 17.30 -1.71 -6.15
C SER A 22 17.07 -0.49 -7.06
N ARG A 23 18.17 0.16 -7.45
CA ARG A 23 18.18 1.32 -8.36
C ARG A 23 17.60 1.00 -9.74
N GLU A 24 17.74 -0.23 -10.21
CA GLU A 24 17.30 -0.63 -11.56
C GLU A 24 15.78 -0.46 -11.73
N HIS A 25 15.02 -0.66 -10.66
CA HIS A 25 13.57 -0.53 -10.64
C HIS A 25 13.09 0.84 -10.12
N GLU A 26 13.96 1.83 -9.94
CA GLU A 26 13.53 3.15 -9.41
C GLU A 26 12.51 3.83 -10.32
N HIS A 27 12.65 3.70 -11.64
CA HIS A 27 11.76 4.30 -12.62
C HIS A 27 10.32 3.74 -12.57
N GLU A 28 10.14 2.51 -12.07
CA GLU A 28 8.83 1.89 -11.83
C GLU A 28 8.21 2.34 -10.49
N ARG A 29 9.04 2.85 -9.58
CA ARG A 29 8.68 3.14 -8.18
C ARG A 29 8.63 4.63 -7.87
N ARG A 30 9.14 5.49 -8.74
CA ARG A 30 8.98 6.95 -8.69
C ARG A 30 8.14 7.43 -9.87
N PRO A 31 7.10 8.24 -9.64
CA PRO A 31 6.39 8.84 -10.76
C PRO A 31 7.33 9.76 -11.54
N GLY A 32 7.22 9.72 -12.87
CA GLY A 32 7.84 10.71 -13.75
C GLY A 32 7.16 12.08 -13.64
N ASN A 33 7.46 12.97 -14.59
CA ASN A 33 7.02 14.38 -14.53
C ASN A 33 5.50 14.58 -14.69
N GLY A 34 4.76 13.54 -15.10
CA GLY A 34 3.30 13.56 -15.22
C GLY A 34 2.77 12.74 -16.40
N PRO A 35 1.45 12.75 -16.63
CA PRO A 35 0.84 12.05 -17.77
C PRO A 35 1.49 12.43 -19.10
N GLY A 36 1.83 11.41 -19.91
CA GLY A 36 2.53 11.58 -21.19
C GLY A 36 4.05 11.38 -21.13
N ASP A 37 4.64 11.34 -19.94
CA ASP A 37 6.04 10.94 -19.74
C ASP A 37 6.20 9.42 -19.68
N ALA A 38 7.30 8.89 -20.24
CA ALA A 38 7.57 7.45 -20.25
C ALA A 38 7.78 6.89 -18.83
N GLY A 39 8.39 7.67 -17.93
CA GLY A 39 8.55 7.30 -16.52
C GLY A 39 7.21 7.29 -15.78
N TRP A 40 6.31 8.22 -16.07
CA TRP A 40 4.93 8.16 -15.56
C TRP A 40 4.20 6.89 -16.02
N ALA A 41 4.27 6.57 -17.31
CA ALA A 41 3.64 5.37 -17.87
C ALA A 41 4.19 4.08 -17.22
N ALA A 42 5.51 3.98 -17.06
CA ALA A 42 6.14 2.87 -16.36
C ALA A 42 5.68 2.77 -14.90
N PHE A 43 5.65 3.90 -14.18
CA PHE A 43 5.25 3.96 -12.78
C PHE A 43 3.80 3.51 -12.54
N VAL A 44 2.84 3.95 -13.36
CA VAL A 44 1.42 3.59 -13.17
C VAL A 44 1.13 2.15 -13.56
N ALA A 45 1.88 1.60 -14.53
CA ALA A 45 1.77 0.21 -14.95
C ALA A 45 2.43 -0.78 -13.98
N ALA A 46 3.47 -0.35 -13.26
CA ALA A 46 4.21 -1.21 -12.35
C ALA A 46 3.38 -1.61 -11.12
N THR A 47 3.51 -2.86 -10.69
CA THR A 47 2.92 -3.36 -9.44
C THR A 47 3.91 -3.32 -8.26
N THR A 48 5.18 -3.01 -8.53
CA THR A 48 6.24 -2.87 -7.50
C THR A 48 5.91 -1.72 -6.54
N PRO A 49 6.09 -1.86 -5.22
CA PRO A 49 5.75 -0.81 -4.27
C PRO A 49 6.43 0.53 -4.58
N PRO A 50 5.71 1.66 -4.58
CA PRO A 50 6.27 2.97 -4.83
C PRO A 50 7.31 3.35 -3.76
N MET A 51 8.19 4.29 -4.08
CA MET A 51 9.18 4.81 -3.14
C MET A 51 8.57 5.71 -2.06
N GLN A 52 7.49 6.41 -2.39
CA GLN A 52 6.72 7.20 -1.43
C GLN A 52 5.33 6.58 -1.28
N THR A 53 4.91 6.36 -0.04
CA THR A 53 3.64 5.70 0.31
C THR A 53 2.43 6.32 -0.37
N GLY A 54 2.28 7.65 -0.33
CA GLY A 54 1.13 8.31 -0.96
C GLY A 54 1.04 8.17 -2.49
N HIS A 55 2.13 7.80 -3.18
CA HIS A 55 2.10 7.60 -4.64
C HIS A 55 1.34 6.34 -5.07
N TYR A 56 0.98 5.45 -4.14
CA TYR A 56 0.00 4.40 -4.44
C TYR A 56 -1.32 4.98 -5.00
N LEU A 57 -1.76 6.14 -4.52
CA LEU A 57 -2.99 6.82 -4.99
C LEU A 57 -2.95 7.24 -6.46
N LEU A 58 -1.75 7.34 -7.06
CA LEU A 58 -1.60 7.61 -8.49
C LEU A 58 -1.87 6.37 -9.36
N ARG A 59 -1.87 5.17 -8.78
CA ARG A 59 -2.12 3.89 -9.48
C ARG A 59 -3.59 3.50 -9.40
N ARG A 60 -4.43 4.30 -10.05
CA ARG A 60 -5.90 4.19 -9.96
C ARG A 60 -6.44 2.80 -10.28
N ASP A 61 -5.86 2.13 -11.26
CA ASP A 61 -6.30 0.81 -11.72
C ASP A 61 -5.84 -0.35 -10.82
N GLN A 62 -5.11 -0.06 -9.73
CA GLN A 62 -4.60 -1.07 -8.78
C GLN A 62 -5.36 -1.07 -7.44
N THR A 63 -6.48 -0.36 -7.37
CA THR A 63 -7.44 -0.44 -6.28
C THR A 63 -8.86 -0.57 -6.84
N ALA A 64 -9.82 -0.89 -5.98
CA ALA A 64 -11.20 -1.15 -6.37
C ALA A 64 -12.18 -0.77 -5.26
N ARG A 65 -13.47 -0.81 -5.55
CA ARG A 65 -14.52 -0.36 -4.60
C ARG A 65 -14.54 -1.22 -3.35
N GLU A 66 -14.41 -2.53 -3.50
CA GLU A 66 -14.30 -3.51 -2.42
C GLU A 66 -13.01 -3.38 -1.60
N ARG A 67 -12.05 -2.60 -2.09
CA ARG A 67 -10.78 -2.24 -1.43
C ARG A 67 -10.73 -0.77 -1.01
N THR A 68 -11.89 -0.13 -0.92
CA THR A 68 -12.05 1.27 -0.54
C THR A 68 -13.06 1.37 0.59
N TRP A 69 -12.68 2.03 1.69
CA TRP A 69 -13.51 2.06 2.89
C TRP A 69 -13.51 3.42 3.58
N ILE A 70 -14.65 3.78 4.18
CA ILE A 70 -14.80 4.95 5.06
C ILE A 70 -14.72 4.58 6.55
N ASP A 71 -14.67 3.28 6.85
CA ASP A 71 -14.52 2.76 8.20
C ASP A 71 -13.24 1.90 8.29
N VAL A 72 -12.55 1.99 9.44
CA VAL A 72 -11.25 1.34 9.67
C VAL A 72 -11.35 -0.18 9.77
N GLN A 73 -12.53 -0.77 10.07
CA GLN A 73 -12.65 -2.23 10.13
C GLN A 73 -12.39 -2.89 8.78
N GLY A 74 -12.89 -2.31 7.68
CA GLY A 74 -12.69 -2.85 6.33
C GLY A 74 -11.21 -3.09 5.98
N PRO A 75 -10.34 -2.07 6.09
CA PRO A 75 -8.91 -2.24 5.87
C PRO A 75 -8.26 -3.24 6.84
N LEU A 76 -8.63 -3.25 8.12
CA LEU A 76 -8.06 -4.19 9.11
C LEU A 76 -8.42 -5.64 8.79
N THR A 77 -9.66 -5.91 8.40
CA THR A 77 -10.10 -7.22 7.92
C THR A 77 -9.28 -7.64 6.70
N TRP A 78 -9.15 -6.77 5.71
CA TRP A 78 -8.38 -7.06 4.51
C TRP A 78 -6.90 -7.35 4.79
N LEU A 79 -6.27 -6.59 5.71
CA LEU A 79 -4.89 -6.81 6.14
C LEU A 79 -4.72 -8.17 6.82
N ALA A 80 -5.64 -8.55 7.71
CA ALA A 80 -5.62 -9.82 8.41
C ALA A 80 -5.76 -11.00 7.43
N GLU A 81 -6.71 -10.92 6.50
CA GLU A 81 -6.94 -11.94 5.47
C GLU A 81 -5.75 -12.09 4.53
N THR A 82 -5.17 -10.97 4.08
CA THR A 82 -3.98 -10.96 3.22
C THR A 82 -2.78 -11.58 3.94
N TYR A 83 -2.60 -11.27 5.22
CA TYR A 83 -1.54 -11.86 6.05
C TYR A 83 -1.74 -13.36 6.26
N ALA A 84 -2.97 -13.82 6.48
CA ALA A 84 -3.26 -15.25 6.65
C ALA A 84 -2.96 -16.05 5.37
N GLN A 85 -3.19 -15.46 4.19
CA GLN A 85 -2.85 -16.08 2.90
C GLN A 85 -1.34 -16.09 2.62
N LEU A 86 -0.61 -15.09 3.12
CA LEU A 86 0.81 -14.90 2.88
C LEU A 86 1.53 -14.61 4.21
N PRO A 87 1.64 -15.59 5.12
CA PRO A 87 2.25 -15.37 6.43
C PRO A 87 3.76 -15.12 6.30
N PRO A 88 4.38 -14.40 7.24
CA PRO A 88 5.83 -14.23 7.29
C PRO A 88 6.52 -15.57 7.53
N ASP A 89 7.78 -15.64 7.11
CA ASP A 89 8.69 -16.69 7.52
C ASP A 89 8.75 -16.72 9.07
N PRO A 90 8.39 -17.82 9.74
CA PRO A 90 8.32 -17.87 11.20
C PRO A 90 9.64 -17.51 11.89
N ALA A 91 10.79 -17.76 11.25
CA ALA A 91 12.09 -17.44 11.81
C ALA A 91 12.41 -15.93 11.77
N LEU A 92 11.60 -15.15 11.04
CA LEU A 92 11.74 -13.71 10.86
C LEU A 92 10.49 -12.93 11.31
N SER A 93 9.52 -13.61 11.91
CA SER A 93 8.32 -12.98 12.46
C SER A 93 8.62 -12.53 13.89
N TYR A 94 8.57 -11.22 14.13
CA TYR A 94 8.90 -10.62 15.44
C TYR A 94 7.70 -9.98 16.15
N MET A 95 6.52 -10.02 15.53
CA MET A 95 5.30 -9.39 16.04
C MET A 95 4.11 -10.28 15.72
N GLU A 96 3.27 -10.51 16.72
CA GLU A 96 2.03 -11.27 16.54
C GLU A 96 1.03 -10.47 15.70
N LEU A 97 0.20 -11.18 14.93
CA LEU A 97 -0.77 -10.54 14.03
C LEU A 97 -1.73 -9.60 14.78
N ALA A 98 -2.18 -10.00 15.97
CA ALA A 98 -3.08 -9.20 16.79
C ALA A 98 -2.46 -7.85 17.20
N GLU A 99 -1.21 -7.86 17.65
CA GLU A 99 -0.47 -6.64 18.02
C GLU A 99 -0.25 -5.74 16.80
N ARG A 100 0.09 -6.33 15.66
CA ARG A 100 0.28 -5.60 14.40
C ARG A 100 -1.01 -4.91 13.93
N LEU A 101 -2.14 -5.60 14.05
CA LEU A 101 -3.46 -5.06 13.72
C LEU A 101 -3.87 -3.95 14.67
N GLU A 102 -3.60 -4.10 15.98
CA GLU A 102 -3.88 -3.06 16.96
C GLU A 102 -3.11 -1.77 16.65
N TYR A 103 -1.79 -1.88 16.47
CA TYR A 103 -0.94 -0.74 16.11
C TYR A 103 -1.38 -0.08 14.80
N THR A 104 -1.66 -0.90 13.78
CA THR A 104 -2.14 -0.41 12.49
C THR A 104 -3.49 0.30 12.63
N GLY A 105 -4.41 -0.25 13.40
CA GLY A 105 -5.73 0.32 13.66
C GLY A 105 -5.64 1.68 14.33
N GLN A 106 -4.72 1.86 15.28
CA GLN A 106 -4.45 3.17 15.89
C GLN A 106 -3.99 4.19 14.84
N SER A 107 -3.05 3.83 13.96
CA SER A 107 -2.59 4.73 12.88
C SER A 107 -3.72 5.11 11.93
N LEU A 108 -4.48 4.13 11.42
CA LEU A 108 -5.55 4.35 10.45
C LEU A 108 -6.63 5.27 11.02
N ARG A 109 -7.06 5.09 12.28
CA ARG A 109 -8.06 5.96 12.94
C ARG A 109 -7.66 7.44 12.99
N HIS A 110 -6.36 7.75 12.90
CA HIS A 110 -5.85 9.12 12.87
C HIS A 110 -5.53 9.63 11.46
N GLY A 111 -6.06 8.96 10.42
CA GLY A 111 -5.82 9.29 9.02
C GLY A 111 -4.41 8.93 8.54
N GLY A 112 -3.81 7.91 9.15
CA GLY A 112 -2.50 7.39 8.76
C GLY A 112 -2.58 6.39 7.62
N ASP A 113 -1.41 6.12 7.04
CA ASP A 113 -1.19 5.03 6.10
C ASP A 113 -0.61 3.82 6.84
N THR A 114 -0.59 2.66 6.18
CA THR A 114 0.17 1.50 6.63
C THR A 114 0.72 0.73 5.44
N ILE A 115 1.94 0.22 5.60
CA ILE A 115 2.58 -0.70 4.65
C ILE A 115 3.05 -1.89 5.47
N TRP A 116 2.60 -3.07 5.07
CA TRP A 116 3.09 -4.32 5.61
C TRP A 116 4.09 -4.91 4.62
N HIS A 117 5.35 -4.98 5.04
CA HIS A 117 6.46 -5.51 4.26
C HIS A 117 7.21 -6.53 5.12
N TYR A 118 7.31 -7.77 4.63
CA TYR A 118 8.03 -8.83 5.34
C TYR A 118 8.44 -9.96 4.39
N THR A 119 9.40 -10.76 4.83
CA THR A 119 9.86 -11.96 4.13
C THR A 119 8.87 -13.11 4.36
N THR A 120 8.38 -13.74 3.30
CA THR A 120 7.52 -14.93 3.37
C THR A 120 8.31 -16.23 3.20
N SER A 121 9.48 -16.15 2.56
CA SER A 121 10.42 -17.27 2.46
C SER A 121 11.85 -16.74 2.39
N LYS A 122 12.65 -17.02 3.43
CA LYS A 122 14.07 -16.61 3.48
C LYS A 122 14.90 -17.32 2.40
N SER A 123 14.71 -18.62 2.24
CA SER A 123 15.43 -19.42 1.23
C SER A 123 14.99 -19.10 -0.20
N GLY A 124 13.71 -18.77 -0.39
CA GLY A 124 13.17 -18.37 -1.69
C GLY A 124 13.48 -16.93 -2.09
N ASN A 125 14.11 -16.13 -1.20
CA ASN A 125 14.27 -14.69 -1.34
C ASN A 125 12.94 -14.03 -1.77
N ARG A 126 11.85 -14.36 -1.08
CA ARG A 126 10.52 -13.82 -1.36
C ARG A 126 10.07 -12.92 -0.23
N LEU A 127 9.67 -11.72 -0.62
CA LEU A 127 9.02 -10.77 0.26
C LEU A 127 7.64 -10.43 -0.30
N VAL A 128 6.76 -10.02 0.60
CA VAL A 128 5.44 -9.52 0.27
C VAL A 128 5.33 -8.07 0.73
N VAL A 129 4.66 -7.24 -0.06
CA VAL A 129 4.27 -5.89 0.31
C VAL A 129 2.82 -5.65 -0.04
N PHE A 130 2.07 -5.13 0.93
CA PHE A 130 0.73 -4.62 0.72
C PHE A 130 0.51 -3.39 1.58
N ALA A 131 -0.37 -2.51 1.13
CA ALA A 131 -0.52 -1.19 1.70
C ALA A 131 -1.98 -0.79 1.80
N VAL A 132 -2.31 0.00 2.81
CA VAL A 132 -3.57 0.72 2.95
C VAL A 132 -3.23 2.20 3.11
N ILE A 133 -3.76 3.01 2.21
CA ILE A 133 -3.38 4.42 2.06
C ILE A 133 -4.58 5.31 2.35
N CYS A 134 -4.41 6.26 3.26
CA CYS A 134 -5.42 7.24 3.60
C CYS A 134 -5.54 8.29 2.49
N CYS A 135 -6.79 8.64 2.18
CA CYS A 135 -7.18 9.68 1.25
C CYS A 135 -8.20 10.62 1.93
N PRO A 136 -8.04 11.96 1.86
CA PRO A 136 -6.89 12.67 1.28
C PRO A 136 -5.59 12.36 2.05
N HIS A 137 -4.48 12.26 1.32
CA HIS A 137 -3.19 11.92 1.92
C HIS A 137 -2.60 13.13 2.66
N ARG A 138 -2.14 12.92 3.90
CA ARG A 138 -1.70 13.99 4.81
C ARG A 138 -0.57 14.87 4.25
N HIS A 139 0.40 14.28 3.56
CA HIS A 139 1.59 15.00 3.07
C HIS A 139 1.51 15.39 1.58
N LEU A 140 1.04 14.49 0.72
CA LEU A 140 0.84 14.70 -0.71
C LEU A 140 -0.61 15.15 -1.01
N THR A 141 -0.99 16.31 -0.49
CA THR A 141 -2.39 16.81 -0.52
C THR A 141 -2.93 17.15 -1.91
N ALA A 142 -2.05 17.31 -2.90
CA ALA A 142 -2.43 17.56 -4.30
C ALA A 142 -2.84 16.29 -5.05
N ILE A 143 -2.58 15.10 -4.51
CA ILE A 143 -2.95 13.84 -5.16
C ILE A 143 -4.45 13.64 -5.03
N PRO A 144 -5.20 13.55 -6.15
CA PRO A 144 -6.63 13.30 -6.11
C PRO A 144 -6.92 11.88 -5.62
N CYS A 145 -8.10 11.70 -5.04
CA CYS A 145 -8.61 10.36 -4.74
C CYS A 145 -8.66 9.51 -6.03
N PRO A 146 -8.15 8.26 -6.00
CA PRO A 146 -8.24 7.35 -7.13
C PRO A 146 -9.66 6.86 -7.39
N LEU A 147 -10.45 6.71 -6.33
CA LEU A 147 -11.80 6.14 -6.37
C LEU A 147 -12.63 6.63 -5.17
N PRO A 148 -13.32 7.78 -5.27
CA PRO A 148 -14.07 8.32 -4.15
C PRO A 148 -15.11 7.31 -3.61
N PRO A 149 -15.27 7.18 -2.29
CA PRO A 149 -16.36 6.38 -1.72
C PRO A 149 -17.71 6.96 -2.19
N ASN A 150 -18.66 6.08 -2.48
CA ASN A 150 -20.02 6.47 -2.85
C ASN A 150 -20.76 7.07 -1.65
#